data_AF-A0A1S3XNH6-F1
#
_entry.id   AF-A0A1S3XNH6-F1
#
_cell.length_a   1.000
_cell.length_b   1.000
_cell.length_c   1.000
_cell.angle_alpha   90.00
_cell.angle_beta   90.00
_cell.angle_gamma   90.00
#
_symmetry.space_group_name_H-M   'P 1'
#
loop_
_entity.id
_entity.type
_entity.pdbx_description
1 polymer ?
#
loop_
_entity_poly.entity_id
_entity_poly.type
_entity_poly.pdbx_seq_one_letter_code
_entity_poly.pdbx_strand_id
1 'polypeptide(L)'
;MSWLRSAVNKAVEVGGAGNRNLSRNFRYYADSVVQQASNAVSGGAKLFLDRSGSRSFQNFKQAVKRLEELSVSCRGVERVQLLRRWLVALKEIERLSLPVSEPVSSPTSIDSIYTTDDSKNSPREPTLVLYYDPDLGGEPLNFRDVFLSSQALEGMILSMILEAPDTEEISLLMEIFGLCLMGGKEVREATMSNIKVLAKAFSSYKEEVLAKKEELLVHAQGAIAGLKINADIVRIDSEVSNIHQTLDKMILQLPSSKDDKDSSSVATNATSEALKEALSQLQFLSKLEALLLQKKALLNRDIPESQSKRVFKLKVLSESLSSSASKTEERISENRIQKEGALKFRIVKTGEISQLEMELEDEIKALENQRDELEAELKKVKVALVSANARLHNAREEREQFDEANNQILQHFKVKEDELSRSMTLYRAEADVCDAFISFLEDSWTFESSHIQQKQKQVNDELDKCEDYLVNLSILVLSMYKDELGPSISNIRELAENLKRSENTNNEKMETVEVNRRLEEEYLNAEAKLVTVFSVVDGIKRQFHGQEGVISR
;
A
#
# COMPACT_ATOMS: atom_id res chain seq x y z
N MET A 1 31.62 -1.77 23.41
CA MET A 1 30.63 -1.64 22.31
C MET A 1 30.62 -2.78 21.28
N SER A 2 31.74 -3.46 20.97
CA SER A 2 31.80 -4.38 19.80
C SER A 2 30.84 -5.60 19.82
N TRP A 3 30.61 -6.22 20.99
CA TRP A 3 29.94 -7.54 21.05
C TRP A 3 28.46 -7.54 20.61
N LEU A 4 27.68 -6.53 21.00
CA LEU A 4 26.25 -6.42 20.63
C LEU A 4 26.06 -6.34 19.11
N ARG A 5 26.87 -5.53 18.41
CA ARG A 5 26.82 -5.44 16.94
C ARG A 5 27.14 -6.78 16.26
N SER A 6 28.07 -7.55 16.81
CA SER A 6 28.45 -8.88 16.30
C SER A 6 27.34 -9.92 16.49
N ALA A 7 26.70 -9.94 17.66
CA ALA A 7 25.63 -10.89 17.98
C ALA A 7 24.37 -10.66 17.12
N VAL A 8 23.93 -9.41 16.97
CA VAL A 8 22.74 -9.08 16.17
C VAL A 8 22.97 -9.35 14.68
N ASN A 9 24.12 -8.94 14.11
CA ASN A 9 24.41 -9.17 12.70
C ASN A 9 24.43 -10.68 12.35
N LYS A 10 25.03 -11.53 13.20
CA LYS A 10 25.01 -12.99 12.99
C LYS A 10 23.63 -13.61 13.05
N ALA A 11 22.68 -13.04 13.82
CA ALA A 11 21.29 -13.50 13.82
C ALA A 11 20.54 -13.08 12.54
N VAL A 12 20.89 -11.94 11.96
CA VAL A 12 20.28 -11.42 10.71
C VAL A 12 20.77 -12.16 9.47
N GLU A 13 22.06 -12.47 9.36
CA GLU A 13 22.64 -13.10 8.16
C GLU A 13 22.04 -14.48 7.84
N VAL A 14 21.71 -15.28 8.87
CA VAL A 14 21.16 -16.64 8.70
C VAL A 14 19.76 -16.63 8.05
N GLY A 15 19.02 -15.51 8.14
CA GLY A 15 17.72 -15.35 7.46
C GLY A 15 17.80 -14.78 6.03
N GLY A 16 18.98 -14.32 5.58
CA GLY A 16 19.10 -13.44 4.40
C GLY A 16 19.01 -14.10 3.02
N ALA A 17 18.88 -15.43 2.92
CA ALA A 17 19.16 -16.18 1.69
C ALA A 17 18.29 -15.78 0.47
N GLY A 18 17.01 -15.48 0.68
CA GLY A 18 16.02 -15.31 -0.39
C GLY A 18 15.85 -13.88 -0.94
N ASN A 19 16.21 -12.83 -0.19
CA ASN A 19 15.75 -11.46 -0.49
C ASN A 19 16.72 -10.63 -1.38
N ARG A 20 17.57 -11.30 -2.17
CA ARG A 20 18.72 -10.67 -2.86
C ARG A 20 18.37 -9.85 -4.11
N ASN A 21 17.14 -9.92 -4.60
CA ASN A 21 16.71 -9.19 -5.81
C ASN A 21 16.16 -7.79 -5.49
N LEU A 22 15.34 -7.64 -4.44
CA LEU A 22 14.80 -6.33 -4.01
C LEU A 22 15.90 -5.34 -3.62
N SER A 23 16.91 -5.80 -2.87
CA SER A 23 18.06 -4.97 -2.46
C SER A 23 18.89 -4.43 -3.65
N ARG A 24 18.90 -5.12 -4.80
CA ARG A 24 19.61 -4.65 -5.99
C ARG A 24 18.93 -3.43 -6.64
N ASN A 25 17.60 -3.45 -6.75
CA ASN A 25 16.87 -2.31 -7.32
C ASN A 25 17.02 -1.06 -6.43
N PHE A 26 16.90 -1.22 -5.10
CA PHE A 26 17.07 -0.10 -4.16
C PHE A 26 18.49 0.51 -4.18
N ARG A 27 19.53 -0.30 -4.40
CA ARG A 27 20.91 0.21 -4.54
C ARG A 27 21.08 1.04 -5.82
N TYR A 28 20.49 0.61 -6.94
CA TYR A 28 20.46 1.45 -8.15
C TYR A 28 19.67 2.75 -7.95
N TYR A 29 18.56 2.74 -7.19
CA TYR A 29 17.83 3.98 -6.89
C TYR A 29 18.66 4.96 -6.05
N ALA A 30 19.38 4.48 -5.03
CA ALA A 30 20.26 5.32 -4.21
C ALA A 30 21.42 5.94 -5.01
N ASP A 31 22.14 5.14 -5.81
CA ASP A 31 23.26 5.64 -6.61
C ASP A 31 22.80 6.56 -7.76
N SER A 32 21.61 6.33 -8.33
CA SER A 32 21.04 7.15 -9.41
C SER A 32 20.67 8.56 -8.94
N VAL A 33 20.18 8.71 -7.70
CA VAL A 33 19.87 10.03 -7.09
C VAL A 33 21.11 10.93 -7.02
N VAL A 34 22.31 10.36 -6.83
CA VAL A 34 23.56 11.13 -6.78
C VAL A 34 24.04 11.56 -8.18
N GLN A 35 23.75 10.80 -9.24
CA GLN A 35 24.24 11.09 -10.60
C GLN A 35 23.26 11.83 -11.52
N GLN A 36 21.94 11.67 -11.34
CA GLN A 36 20.95 12.26 -12.27
C GLN A 36 20.62 13.74 -12.03
N ALA A 37 21.02 14.31 -10.88
CA ALA A 37 20.78 15.71 -10.53
C ALA A 37 21.34 16.73 -11.55
N SER A 38 22.32 16.34 -12.37
CA SER A 38 22.88 17.21 -13.43
C SER A 38 22.15 17.13 -14.79
N ASN A 39 21.25 16.17 -15.02
CA ASN A 39 20.65 15.91 -16.35
C ASN A 39 19.11 16.07 -16.41
N ALA A 40 18.43 16.31 -15.29
CA ALA A 40 16.96 16.33 -15.25
C ALA A 40 16.28 17.53 -15.97
N VAL A 41 17.04 18.61 -16.25
CA VAL A 41 16.52 19.94 -16.66
C VAL A 41 15.79 19.97 -18.03
N SER A 42 15.92 18.93 -18.86
CA SER A 42 15.35 18.89 -20.24
C SER A 42 14.23 17.87 -20.46
N GLY A 43 13.88 17.04 -19.47
CA GLY A 43 12.97 15.89 -19.66
C GLY A 43 11.47 16.21 -19.62
N GLY A 44 11.05 17.20 -18.83
CA GLY A 44 9.67 17.33 -18.32
C GLY A 44 8.55 17.62 -19.32
N ALA A 45 8.86 17.91 -20.59
CA ALA A 45 7.86 18.32 -21.59
C ALA A 45 7.20 17.15 -22.35
N LYS A 46 7.80 15.96 -22.39
CA LYS A 46 7.42 14.92 -23.38
C LYS A 46 6.25 14.01 -23.02
N LEU A 47 5.71 14.05 -21.80
CA LEU A 47 4.66 13.10 -21.36
C LEU A 47 3.23 13.55 -21.75
N PHE A 48 3.02 14.84 -22.06
CA PHE A 48 1.67 15.42 -22.26
C PHE A 48 1.53 16.27 -23.54
N LEU A 49 2.51 16.23 -24.45
CA LEU A 49 2.50 17.07 -25.64
C LEU A 49 3.21 16.45 -26.86
N ASP A 50 3.18 15.12 -27.00
CA ASP A 50 3.48 14.50 -28.28
C ASP A 50 2.30 14.72 -29.25
N ARG A 51 2.39 15.77 -30.05
CA ARG A 51 1.37 16.19 -31.03
C ARG A 51 1.46 15.33 -32.31
N SER A 52 1.38 14.01 -32.13
CA SER A 52 1.41 13.03 -33.20
C SER A 52 0.01 12.43 -33.40
N GLY A 53 -0.55 12.62 -34.60
CA GLY A 53 -1.88 12.07 -34.94
C GLY A 53 -1.85 10.56 -35.22
N SER A 54 -3.03 9.94 -35.20
CA SER A 54 -3.29 8.49 -35.24
C SER A 54 -3.27 7.80 -33.86
N ARG A 55 -3.97 6.66 -33.76
CA ARG A 55 -4.25 5.92 -32.52
C ARG A 55 -3.06 5.08 -32.06
N SER A 56 -1.97 5.70 -31.62
CA SER A 56 -0.84 4.99 -31.00
C SER A 56 -1.09 4.73 -29.50
N PHE A 57 -1.39 3.48 -29.14
CA PHE A 57 -1.44 3.07 -27.73
C PHE A 57 -0.07 3.24 -27.06
N GLN A 58 -0.05 3.77 -25.83
CA GLN A 58 1.18 3.87 -25.05
C GLN A 58 1.51 2.54 -24.35
N ASN A 59 2.79 2.22 -24.21
CA ASN A 59 3.23 1.00 -23.53
C ASN A 59 2.94 1.10 -22.01
N PHE A 60 2.09 0.22 -21.50
CA PHE A 60 1.64 0.21 -20.10
C PHE A 60 2.82 0.17 -19.10
N LYS A 61 3.72 -0.81 -19.25
CA LYS A 61 4.89 -1.02 -18.36
C LYS A 61 5.85 0.18 -18.36
N GLN A 62 6.01 0.85 -19.51
CA GLN A 62 6.83 2.07 -19.60
C GLN A 62 6.14 3.28 -18.95
N ALA A 63 4.80 3.34 -18.95
CA ALA A 63 4.05 4.38 -18.25
C ALA A 63 4.11 4.19 -16.72
N VAL A 64 3.89 2.96 -16.23
CA VAL A 64 4.06 2.56 -14.82
C VAL A 64 5.44 2.99 -14.30
N LYS A 65 6.52 2.54 -14.96
CA LYS A 65 7.89 2.83 -14.52
C LYS A 65 8.20 4.34 -14.46
N ARG A 66 7.67 5.14 -15.39
CA ARG A 66 7.84 6.61 -15.38
C ARG A 66 7.12 7.27 -14.20
N LEU A 67 5.94 6.78 -13.81
CA LEU A 67 5.23 7.33 -12.65
C LEU A 67 5.96 7.02 -11.34
N GLU A 68 6.54 5.83 -11.22
CA GLU A 68 7.37 5.41 -10.09
C GLU A 68 8.68 6.20 -9.99
N GLU A 69 9.34 6.45 -11.12
CA GLU A 69 10.53 7.31 -11.18
C GLU A 69 10.22 8.76 -10.75
N LEU A 70 9.12 9.33 -11.27
CA LEU A 70 8.72 10.70 -10.98
C LEU A 70 8.22 10.91 -9.54
N SER A 71 7.52 9.92 -8.95
CA SER A 71 6.97 10.05 -7.60
C SER A 71 8.05 10.16 -6.53
N VAL A 72 9.15 9.42 -6.70
CA VAL A 72 10.28 9.41 -5.77
C VAL A 72 11.22 10.60 -6.00
N SER A 73 11.31 11.14 -7.23
CA SER A 73 12.23 12.25 -7.57
C SER A 73 11.70 13.66 -7.27
N CYS A 74 10.39 13.91 -7.44
CA CYS A 74 9.82 15.26 -7.34
C CYS A 74 9.83 15.83 -5.90
N ARG A 75 10.11 17.13 -5.74
CA ARG A 75 10.13 17.83 -4.43
C ARG A 75 9.43 19.19 -4.53
N GLY A 76 8.86 19.65 -3.42
CA GLY A 76 8.12 20.93 -3.31
C GLY A 76 7.25 21.28 -4.53
N VAL A 77 7.53 22.40 -5.21
CA VAL A 77 6.71 22.91 -6.34
C VAL A 77 6.58 21.91 -7.50
N GLU A 78 7.58 21.03 -7.74
CA GLU A 78 7.45 19.98 -8.76
C GLU A 78 6.46 18.90 -8.34
N ARG A 79 6.47 18.55 -7.03
CA ARG A 79 5.57 17.57 -6.41
C ARG A 79 4.12 18.08 -6.42
N VAL A 80 3.89 19.34 -6.06
CA VAL A 80 2.61 20.06 -6.25
C VAL A 80 2.12 19.95 -7.69
N GLN A 81 2.96 20.28 -8.68
CA GLN A 81 2.56 20.22 -10.09
C GLN A 81 2.25 18.80 -10.58
N LEU A 82 2.97 17.79 -10.09
CA LEU A 82 2.74 16.39 -10.43
C LEU A 82 1.39 15.90 -9.85
N LEU A 83 1.13 16.20 -8.58
CA LEU A 83 -0.15 15.93 -7.90
C LEU A 83 -1.33 16.57 -8.64
N ARG A 84 -1.24 17.86 -9.02
CA ARG A 84 -2.28 18.54 -9.81
C ARG A 84 -2.56 17.82 -11.14
N ARG A 85 -1.53 17.39 -11.86
CA ARG A 85 -1.67 16.69 -13.16
C ARG A 85 -2.33 15.32 -13.00
N TRP A 86 -1.92 14.54 -11.99
CA TRP A 86 -2.54 13.25 -11.69
C TRP A 86 -4.00 13.40 -11.27
N LEU A 87 -4.32 14.37 -10.40
CA LEU A 87 -5.69 14.61 -9.93
C LEU A 87 -6.64 14.99 -11.08
N VAL A 88 -6.18 15.79 -12.06
CA VAL A 88 -6.97 16.10 -13.26
C VAL A 88 -7.24 14.84 -14.08
N ALA A 89 -6.21 14.05 -14.41
CA ALA A 89 -6.35 12.84 -15.22
C ALA A 89 -7.24 11.77 -14.57
N LEU A 90 -7.13 11.59 -13.25
CA LEU A 90 -7.97 10.66 -12.48
C LEU A 90 -9.45 11.12 -12.46
N LYS A 91 -9.71 12.43 -12.24
CA LYS A 91 -11.07 13.00 -12.27
C LYS A 91 -11.70 12.98 -13.66
N GLU A 92 -10.92 13.11 -14.73
CA GLU A 92 -11.44 12.99 -16.09
C GLU A 92 -11.93 11.57 -16.39
N ILE A 93 -11.19 10.56 -15.94
CA ILE A 93 -11.62 9.15 -16.06
C ILE A 93 -12.82 8.86 -15.16
N GLU A 94 -12.86 9.38 -13.94
CA GLU A 94 -14.02 9.25 -13.03
C GLU A 94 -15.30 9.81 -13.67
N ARG A 95 -15.26 11.03 -14.23
CA ARG A 95 -16.41 11.63 -14.92
C ARG A 95 -16.90 10.79 -16.11
N LEU A 96 -15.98 10.18 -16.86
CA LEU A 96 -16.30 9.29 -17.98
C LEU A 96 -16.80 7.89 -17.52
N SER A 97 -16.61 7.54 -16.25
CA SER A 97 -17.06 6.27 -15.66
C SER A 97 -18.47 6.36 -15.05
N LEU A 98 -19.03 7.56 -14.88
CA LEU A 98 -20.41 7.74 -14.43
C LEU A 98 -21.38 7.51 -15.60
N PRO A 99 -22.47 6.73 -15.43
CA PRO A 99 -23.56 6.72 -16.40
C PRO A 99 -24.20 8.11 -16.45
N VAL A 100 -24.47 8.60 -17.65
CA VAL A 100 -25.12 9.90 -17.86
C VAL A 100 -26.62 9.76 -17.56
N SER A 101 -26.99 9.97 -16.29
CA SER A 101 -28.37 10.22 -15.90
C SER A 101 -28.90 11.47 -16.60
N GLU A 102 -30.16 11.44 -17.03
CA GLU A 102 -30.78 12.51 -17.81
C GLU A 102 -30.80 13.87 -17.06
N PRO A 103 -30.71 15.00 -17.78
CA PRO A 103 -30.70 16.34 -17.16
C PRO A 103 -32.09 16.71 -16.61
N VAL A 104 -32.30 16.40 -15.31
CA VAL A 104 -33.50 16.79 -14.56
C VAL A 104 -33.70 18.31 -14.64
N SER A 105 -34.77 18.71 -15.32
CA SER A 105 -35.03 20.12 -15.65
C SER A 105 -35.94 20.79 -14.62
N SER A 106 -35.39 21.65 -13.77
CA SER A 106 -36.12 22.77 -13.17
C SER A 106 -35.17 23.94 -12.79
N PRO A 107 -35.62 25.22 -12.86
CA PRO A 107 -34.74 26.39 -12.80
C PRO A 107 -34.79 27.15 -11.45
N THR A 108 -34.14 28.33 -11.41
CA THR A 108 -34.10 29.35 -10.31
C THR A 108 -32.93 29.12 -9.33
N SER A 109 -31.96 30.03 -9.11
CA SER A 109 -31.69 31.35 -9.72
C SER A 109 -30.27 31.90 -9.38
N ILE A 110 -29.64 32.65 -10.30
CA ILE A 110 -29.06 34.02 -10.15
C ILE A 110 -28.28 34.32 -8.84
N ASP A 111 -27.00 34.72 -8.80
CA ASP A 111 -25.96 35.09 -9.80
C ASP A 111 -24.55 34.96 -9.14
N SER A 112 -23.35 35.39 -9.61
CA SER A 112 -22.85 36.21 -10.74
C SER A 112 -21.38 35.81 -11.07
N ILE A 113 -20.87 35.90 -12.31
CA ILE A 113 -20.09 37.01 -12.91
C ILE A 113 -18.84 37.40 -12.06
N TYR A 114 -17.59 37.29 -12.55
CA TYR A 114 -17.08 37.86 -13.80
C TYR A 114 -16.62 36.90 -14.89
N THR A 115 -16.92 37.29 -16.12
CA THR A 115 -16.43 36.73 -17.38
C THR A 115 -15.31 37.60 -17.97
N THR A 116 -14.47 36.98 -18.81
CA THR A 116 -13.86 37.66 -19.97
C THR A 116 -14.03 36.72 -21.17
N ASP A 117 -14.40 37.28 -22.31
CA ASP A 117 -14.80 36.56 -23.53
C ASP A 117 -13.58 36.05 -24.33
N ASP A 118 -13.66 34.80 -24.79
CA ASP A 118 -12.93 34.34 -25.99
C ASP A 118 -13.69 33.17 -26.64
N SER A 119 -14.86 33.52 -27.21
CA SER A 119 -15.91 32.62 -27.71
C SER A 119 -15.54 31.84 -28.99
N LYS A 120 -14.56 30.92 -28.91
CA LYS A 120 -14.25 29.97 -30.01
C LYS A 120 -13.53 28.66 -29.64
N ASN A 121 -14.11 27.88 -28.73
CA ASN A 121 -13.80 26.44 -28.62
C ASN A 121 -15.08 25.61 -28.48
N SER A 122 -15.15 24.48 -29.17
CA SER A 122 -16.10 23.40 -28.85
C SER A 122 -15.75 22.80 -27.48
N PRO A 123 -16.61 21.94 -26.89
CA PRO A 123 -16.14 20.98 -25.91
C PRO A 123 -14.93 20.26 -26.51
N ARG A 124 -13.78 20.40 -25.86
CA ARG A 124 -12.53 19.80 -26.32
C ARG A 124 -12.60 18.32 -25.96
N GLU A 125 -12.78 17.45 -26.96
CA GLU A 125 -12.95 16.01 -26.72
C GLU A 125 -11.85 15.50 -25.77
N PRO A 126 -12.21 14.80 -24.67
CA PRO A 126 -11.23 14.34 -23.70
C PRO A 126 -10.26 13.41 -24.43
N THR A 127 -9.01 13.82 -24.54
CA THR A 127 -7.97 13.10 -25.28
C THR A 127 -7.49 11.92 -24.44
N LEU A 128 -8.34 10.90 -24.34
CA LEU A 128 -8.15 9.74 -23.49
C LEU A 128 -6.93 8.95 -23.97
N VAL A 129 -5.81 9.11 -23.26
CA VAL A 129 -4.59 8.35 -23.53
C VAL A 129 -4.82 6.91 -23.11
N LEU A 130 -4.86 6.02 -24.10
CA LEU A 130 -5.05 4.59 -23.91
C LEU A 130 -3.70 3.86 -23.93
N TYR A 131 -3.59 2.88 -23.04
CA TYR A 131 -2.40 2.08 -22.79
C TYR A 131 -2.65 0.62 -23.16
N TYR A 132 -1.60 -0.08 -23.56
CA TYR A 132 -1.66 -1.50 -23.88
C TYR A 132 -0.52 -2.26 -23.18
N ASP A 133 -0.85 -3.40 -22.57
CA ASP A 133 0.12 -4.38 -22.09
C ASP A 133 0.01 -5.64 -22.95
N PRO A 134 1.05 -6.01 -23.72
CA PRO A 134 1.02 -7.20 -24.56
C PRO A 134 0.92 -8.52 -23.77
N ASP A 135 1.21 -8.52 -22.47
CA ASP A 135 1.13 -9.73 -21.64
C ASP A 135 -0.29 -9.98 -21.10
N LEU A 136 -1.13 -8.94 -20.98
CA LEU A 136 -2.48 -9.03 -20.40
C LEU A 136 -3.59 -9.33 -21.43
N GLY A 137 -3.35 -9.05 -22.72
CA GLY A 137 -4.19 -9.53 -23.82
C GLY A 137 -5.68 -9.17 -23.73
N GLY A 138 -6.02 -7.89 -23.51
CA GLY A 138 -7.40 -7.44 -23.30
C GLY A 138 -7.71 -6.04 -23.84
N GLU A 139 -8.78 -5.45 -23.31
CA GLU A 139 -9.22 -4.09 -23.64
C GLU A 139 -8.16 -3.01 -23.30
N PRO A 140 -8.16 -1.88 -24.02
CA PRO A 140 -7.17 -0.83 -23.81
C PRO A 140 -7.35 -0.13 -22.46
N LEU A 141 -6.28 -0.11 -21.67
CA LEU A 141 -6.24 0.39 -20.30
C LEU A 141 -6.19 1.93 -20.28
N ASN A 142 -6.71 2.54 -19.23
CA ASN A 142 -6.72 4.00 -19.03
C ASN A 142 -5.67 4.43 -17.98
N PHE A 143 -5.49 5.74 -17.76
CA PHE A 143 -4.51 6.24 -16.80
C PHE A 143 -4.77 5.80 -15.35
N ARG A 144 -6.02 5.55 -14.93
CA ARG A 144 -6.34 5.06 -13.59
C ARG A 144 -5.82 3.63 -13.39
N ASP A 145 -5.93 2.76 -14.40
CA ASP A 145 -5.33 1.42 -14.37
C ASP A 145 -3.81 1.51 -14.18
N VAL A 146 -3.13 2.30 -15.02
CA VAL A 146 -1.68 2.53 -14.94
C VAL A 146 -1.29 3.06 -13.56
N PHE A 147 -2.04 4.02 -13.02
CA PHE A 147 -1.75 4.64 -11.73
C PHE A 147 -1.93 3.65 -10.56
N LEU A 148 -3.05 2.92 -10.51
CA LEU A 148 -3.34 1.96 -9.45
C LEU A 148 -2.38 0.74 -9.48
N SER A 149 -2.00 0.26 -10.67
CA SER A 149 -1.00 -0.82 -10.81
C SER A 149 0.44 -0.37 -10.50
N SER A 150 0.74 0.93 -10.55
CA SER A 150 2.07 1.48 -10.23
C SER A 150 2.29 1.71 -8.73
N GLN A 151 3.55 1.73 -8.29
CA GLN A 151 3.95 2.18 -6.94
C GLN A 151 4.05 3.71 -6.81
N ALA A 152 3.38 4.47 -7.69
CA ALA A 152 3.52 5.93 -7.75
C ALA A 152 2.90 6.64 -6.53
N LEU A 153 1.76 6.16 -6.02
CA LEU A 153 1.12 6.71 -4.82
C LEU A 153 1.98 6.46 -3.57
N GLU A 154 2.54 5.25 -3.47
CA GLU A 154 3.47 4.85 -2.42
C GLU A 154 4.72 5.73 -2.43
N GLY A 155 5.43 5.82 -3.56
CA GLY A 155 6.64 6.63 -3.68
C GLY A 155 6.42 8.13 -3.42
N MET A 156 5.26 8.65 -3.82
CA MET A 156 4.81 10.01 -3.49
C MET A 156 4.71 10.21 -1.97
N ILE A 157 4.12 9.25 -1.25
CA ILE A 157 3.97 9.31 0.22
C ILE A 157 5.31 9.10 0.94
N LEU A 158 6.20 8.23 0.43
CA LEU A 158 7.57 8.14 0.94
C LEU A 158 8.30 9.49 0.80
N SER A 159 8.09 10.22 -0.30
CA SER A 159 8.62 11.58 -0.44
C SER A 159 8.09 12.54 0.64
N MET A 160 6.83 12.38 1.06
CA MET A 160 6.18 13.23 2.08
C MET A 160 6.58 12.87 3.50
N ILE A 161 6.97 11.63 3.76
CA ILE A 161 7.60 11.21 5.04
C ILE A 161 9.03 11.75 5.13
N LEU A 162 9.75 11.86 3.99
CA LEU A 162 11.11 12.42 3.93
C LEU A 162 11.14 13.95 3.92
N GLU A 163 10.20 14.60 3.23
CA GLU A 163 10.02 16.05 3.15
C GLU A 163 8.53 16.38 3.41
N ALA A 164 8.24 16.85 4.63
CA ALA A 164 6.87 17.08 5.11
C ALA A 164 6.02 17.91 4.12
N PRO A 165 4.76 17.51 3.84
CA PRO A 165 3.96 18.12 2.79
C PRO A 165 3.40 19.48 3.17
N ASP A 166 3.31 20.39 2.19
CA ASP A 166 2.68 21.70 2.38
C ASP A 166 1.13 21.63 2.36
N THR A 167 0.47 22.75 2.67
CA THR A 167 -1.00 22.84 2.76
C THR A 167 -1.74 22.54 1.45
N GLU A 168 -1.12 22.81 0.30
CA GLU A 168 -1.69 22.51 -1.01
C GLU A 168 -1.47 21.03 -1.35
N GLU A 169 -0.27 20.50 -1.09
CA GLU A 169 0.05 19.07 -1.26
C GLU A 169 -0.86 18.17 -0.44
N ILE A 170 -1.14 18.56 0.81
CA ILE A 170 -2.12 17.92 1.69
C ILE A 170 -3.50 17.90 1.04
N SER A 171 -3.95 19.03 0.48
CA SER A 171 -5.28 19.14 -0.15
C SER A 171 -5.38 18.27 -1.40
N LEU A 172 -4.41 18.38 -2.31
CA LEU A 172 -4.36 17.61 -3.55
C LEU A 172 -4.29 16.10 -3.27
N LEU A 173 -3.47 15.67 -2.32
CA LEU A 173 -3.33 14.25 -1.98
C LEU A 173 -4.58 13.71 -1.27
N MET A 174 -5.27 14.50 -0.43
CA MET A 174 -6.57 14.11 0.14
C MET A 174 -7.64 13.85 -0.94
N GLU A 175 -7.60 14.59 -2.05
CA GLU A 175 -8.48 14.33 -3.19
C GLU A 175 -8.07 13.09 -3.98
N ILE A 176 -6.76 12.89 -4.25
CA ILE A 176 -6.25 11.66 -4.89
C ILE A 176 -6.57 10.42 -4.04
N PHE A 177 -6.47 10.51 -2.71
CA PHE A 177 -6.92 9.45 -1.80
C PHE A 177 -8.40 9.10 -1.99
N GLY A 178 -9.25 10.07 -2.35
CA GLY A 178 -10.66 9.84 -2.67
C GLY A 178 -10.88 8.95 -3.90
N LEU A 179 -9.92 8.92 -4.82
CA LEU A 179 -10.00 8.21 -6.10
C LEU A 179 -9.24 6.87 -6.09
N CYS A 180 -8.33 6.70 -5.12
CA CYS A 180 -7.30 5.65 -5.12
C CYS A 180 -7.15 4.83 -3.83
N LEU A 181 -7.70 5.26 -2.68
CA LEU A 181 -7.70 4.46 -1.45
C LEU A 181 -9.05 3.81 -1.19
N MET A 182 -9.03 2.62 -0.58
CA MET A 182 -10.22 1.91 -0.14
C MET A 182 -10.82 2.54 1.13
N GLY A 183 -12.14 2.59 1.20
CA GLY A 183 -12.88 3.02 2.39
C GLY A 183 -13.32 4.50 2.41
N GLY A 184 -13.83 4.91 3.58
CA GLY A 184 -14.52 6.18 3.77
C GLY A 184 -13.61 7.40 3.91
N LYS A 185 -14.23 8.55 4.22
CA LYS A 185 -13.52 9.81 4.53
C LYS A 185 -12.54 9.63 5.69
N GLU A 186 -12.94 8.86 6.70
CA GLU A 186 -12.17 8.53 7.91
C GLU A 186 -10.80 7.93 7.60
N VAL A 187 -10.74 6.93 6.70
CA VAL A 187 -9.49 6.27 6.28
C VAL A 187 -8.51 7.29 5.68
N ARG A 188 -9.02 8.22 4.87
CA ARG A 188 -8.20 9.25 4.19
C ARG A 188 -7.66 10.27 5.19
N GLU A 189 -8.50 10.74 6.11
CA GLU A 189 -8.09 11.68 7.16
C GLU A 189 -7.10 11.05 8.15
N ALA A 190 -7.30 9.78 8.55
CA ALA A 190 -6.37 9.04 9.39
C ALA A 190 -5.03 8.80 8.67
N THR A 191 -5.05 8.34 7.42
CA THR A 191 -3.83 8.14 6.58
C THR A 191 -3.04 9.44 6.46
N MET A 192 -3.71 10.55 6.13
CA MET A 192 -3.07 11.88 6.01
C MET A 192 -2.58 12.42 7.36
N SER A 193 -3.28 12.14 8.46
CA SER A 193 -2.82 12.48 9.82
C SER A 193 -1.52 11.73 10.13
N ASN A 194 -1.49 10.41 9.91
CA ASN A 194 -0.35 9.56 10.19
C ASN A 194 0.86 9.92 9.32
N ILE A 195 0.68 10.25 8.02
CA ILE A 195 1.78 10.75 7.17
C ILE A 195 2.42 12.02 7.76
N LYS A 196 1.65 12.93 8.35
CA LYS A 196 2.19 14.14 9.02
C LYS A 196 2.92 13.80 10.31
N VAL A 197 2.43 12.85 11.11
CA VAL A 197 3.11 12.37 12.32
C VAL A 197 4.44 11.69 11.96
N LEU A 198 4.44 10.83 10.95
CA LEU A 198 5.62 10.17 10.41
C LEU A 198 6.66 11.18 9.89
N ALA A 199 6.24 12.15 9.08
CA ALA A 199 7.12 13.19 8.56
C ALA A 199 7.74 14.05 9.67
N LYS A 200 6.95 14.38 10.70
CA LYS A 200 7.43 15.09 11.89
C LYS A 200 8.48 14.26 12.65
N ALA A 201 8.25 12.96 12.85
CA ALA A 201 9.20 12.07 13.52
C ALA A 201 10.48 11.84 12.69
N PHE A 202 10.36 11.68 11.37
CA PHE A 202 11.52 11.58 10.47
C PHE A 202 12.37 12.85 10.46
N SER A 203 11.79 14.04 10.71
CA SER A 203 12.54 15.30 10.76
C SER A 203 13.53 15.43 11.93
N SER A 204 13.25 14.77 13.07
CA SER A 204 14.19 14.69 14.21
C SER A 204 15.17 13.52 14.07
N TYR A 205 14.78 12.45 13.39
CA TYR A 205 15.58 11.24 13.20
C TYR A 205 16.69 11.42 12.15
N LYS A 206 17.86 11.92 12.58
CA LYS A 206 18.98 12.23 11.69
C LYS A 206 19.97 11.08 11.52
N GLU A 207 20.43 10.47 12.61
CA GLU A 207 21.41 9.38 12.63
C GLU A 207 20.74 8.04 12.99
N GLU A 208 21.14 6.96 12.33
CA GLU A 208 20.59 5.61 12.54
C GLU A 208 21.38 4.83 13.58
N VAL A 209 20.68 4.12 14.49
CA VAL A 209 21.31 3.41 15.61
C VAL A 209 20.99 1.91 15.62
N LEU A 210 19.72 1.51 15.48
CA LEU A 210 19.28 0.10 15.39
C LEU A 210 18.32 -0.13 14.22
N ALA A 211 17.30 0.72 14.06
CA ALA A 211 16.45 0.76 12.88
C ALA A 211 17.20 1.38 11.68
N LYS A 212 16.68 1.19 10.47
CA LYS A 212 17.12 1.91 9.26
C LYS A 212 15.95 2.57 8.56
N LYS A 213 16.20 3.71 7.93
CA LYS A 213 15.20 4.49 7.21
C LYS A 213 14.63 3.73 6.02
N GLU A 214 15.42 2.97 5.26
CA GLU A 214 14.88 2.19 4.14
C GLU A 214 13.97 1.05 4.62
N GLU A 215 14.32 0.38 5.71
CA GLU A 215 13.52 -0.71 6.27
C GLU A 215 12.17 -0.20 6.81
N LEU A 216 12.17 0.97 7.45
CA LEU A 216 10.96 1.69 7.86
C LEU A 216 10.14 2.16 6.65
N LEU A 217 10.75 2.81 5.66
CA LEU A 217 10.03 3.29 4.46
C LEU A 217 9.39 2.14 3.66
N VAL A 218 10.02 0.96 3.60
CA VAL A 218 9.40 -0.26 3.03
C VAL A 218 8.16 -0.71 3.83
N HIS A 219 8.11 -0.47 5.14
CA HIS A 219 6.89 -0.71 5.93
C HIS A 219 5.79 0.31 5.60
N ALA A 220 6.12 1.59 5.42
CA ALA A 220 5.14 2.60 5.01
C ALA A 220 4.58 2.32 3.60
N GLN A 221 5.45 1.95 2.67
CA GLN A 221 5.08 1.52 1.32
C GLN A 221 4.09 0.36 1.36
N GLY A 222 4.34 -0.67 2.17
CA GLY A 222 3.46 -1.82 2.31
C GLY A 222 2.07 -1.47 2.83
N ALA A 223 1.97 -0.57 3.81
CA ALA A 223 0.66 -0.15 4.35
C ALA A 223 -0.16 0.70 3.36
N ILE A 224 0.48 1.60 2.61
CA ILE A 224 -0.21 2.34 1.53
C ILE A 224 -0.65 1.38 0.42
N ALA A 225 0.19 0.42 0.03
CA ALA A 225 -0.17 -0.57 -0.99
C ALA A 225 -1.39 -1.40 -0.57
N GLY A 226 -1.49 -1.75 0.73
CA GLY A 226 -2.66 -2.44 1.31
C GLY A 226 -3.94 -1.60 1.38
N LEU A 227 -3.82 -0.27 1.54
CA LEU A 227 -4.96 0.65 1.48
C LEU A 227 -5.35 1.05 0.04
N LYS A 228 -4.49 0.83 -0.95
CA LYS A 228 -4.72 1.23 -2.35
C LYS A 228 -5.72 0.31 -3.05
N ILE A 229 -6.62 0.90 -3.83
CA ILE A 229 -7.62 0.16 -4.62
C ILE A 229 -6.90 -0.75 -5.64
N ASN A 230 -7.20 -2.05 -5.60
CA ASN A 230 -6.71 -3.01 -6.58
C ASN A 230 -7.45 -2.84 -7.93
N ALA A 231 -6.70 -2.51 -8.99
CA ALA A 231 -7.23 -2.27 -10.33
C ALA A 231 -7.99 -3.47 -10.92
N ASP A 232 -7.51 -4.70 -10.67
CA ASP A 232 -8.16 -5.90 -11.20
C ASP A 232 -9.50 -6.18 -10.49
N ILE A 233 -9.61 -5.84 -9.19
CA ILE A 233 -10.89 -5.92 -8.47
C ILE A 233 -11.89 -4.89 -9.02
N VAL A 234 -11.45 -3.67 -9.38
CA VAL A 234 -12.31 -2.67 -10.03
C VAL A 234 -12.78 -3.14 -11.40
N ARG A 235 -11.90 -3.77 -12.19
CA ARG A 235 -12.27 -4.35 -13.50
C ARG A 235 -13.31 -5.46 -13.33
N ILE A 236 -13.09 -6.37 -12.38
CA ILE A 236 -14.06 -7.44 -12.07
C ILE A 236 -15.40 -6.84 -11.60
N ASP A 237 -15.41 -5.86 -10.71
CA ASP A 237 -16.65 -5.19 -10.27
C ASP A 237 -17.41 -4.54 -11.45
N SER A 238 -16.70 -4.02 -12.46
CA SER A 238 -17.33 -3.50 -13.69
C SER A 238 -17.88 -4.60 -14.61
N GLU A 239 -17.16 -5.72 -14.80
CA GLU A 239 -17.66 -6.86 -15.60
C GLU A 239 -18.85 -7.54 -14.92
N VAL A 240 -18.79 -7.74 -13.61
CA VAL A 240 -19.89 -8.24 -12.78
C VAL A 240 -21.13 -7.35 -12.91
N SER A 241 -20.96 -6.03 -12.83
CA SER A 241 -22.05 -5.06 -13.01
C SER A 241 -22.67 -5.13 -14.41
N ASN A 242 -21.85 -5.30 -15.46
CA ASN A 242 -22.32 -5.44 -16.85
C ASN A 242 -23.06 -6.77 -17.08
N ILE A 243 -22.63 -7.86 -16.43
CA ILE A 243 -23.31 -9.15 -16.48
C ILE A 243 -24.66 -9.07 -15.77
N HIS A 244 -24.73 -8.49 -14.56
CA HIS A 244 -26.01 -8.26 -13.86
C HIS A 244 -26.98 -7.43 -14.72
N GLN A 245 -26.55 -6.29 -15.27
CA GLN A 245 -27.38 -5.48 -16.17
C GLN A 245 -27.81 -6.21 -17.45
N THR A 246 -27.14 -7.30 -17.83
CA THR A 246 -27.51 -8.12 -19.00
C THR A 246 -28.53 -9.19 -18.60
N LEU A 247 -28.30 -9.87 -17.47
CA LEU A 247 -29.23 -10.82 -16.87
C LEU A 247 -30.57 -10.16 -16.52
N ASP A 248 -30.56 -8.98 -15.89
CA ASP A 248 -31.78 -8.23 -15.54
C ASP A 248 -32.62 -7.90 -16.79
N LYS A 249 -31.97 -7.56 -17.91
CA LYS A 249 -32.66 -7.27 -19.18
C LYS A 249 -33.28 -8.51 -19.80
N MET A 250 -32.66 -9.69 -19.66
CA MET A 250 -33.23 -10.97 -20.10
C MET A 250 -34.41 -11.38 -19.21
N ILE A 251 -34.25 -11.32 -17.88
CA ILE A 251 -35.32 -11.62 -16.91
C ILE A 251 -36.56 -10.74 -17.14
N LEU A 252 -36.37 -9.47 -17.56
CA LEU A 252 -37.45 -8.55 -17.91
C LEU A 252 -38.07 -8.77 -19.31
N GLN A 253 -37.49 -9.63 -20.15
CA GLN A 253 -38.00 -9.95 -21.49
C GLN A 253 -38.81 -11.26 -21.55
N LEU A 254 -38.71 -12.10 -20.50
CA LEU A 254 -39.47 -13.35 -20.39
C LEU A 254 -40.99 -13.11 -20.48
N PRO A 255 -41.72 -13.67 -21.46
CA PRO A 255 -43.15 -13.42 -21.62
C PRO A 255 -43.96 -13.92 -20.42
N SER A 256 -44.69 -13.02 -19.76
CA SER A 256 -45.65 -13.40 -18.72
C SER A 256 -46.82 -14.16 -19.36
N SER A 257 -46.85 -15.48 -19.16
CA SER A 257 -47.90 -16.34 -19.67
C SER A 257 -49.24 -16.08 -18.97
N LYS A 258 -50.08 -15.30 -19.64
CA LYS A 258 -51.54 -15.40 -19.48
C LYS A 258 -52.13 -16.04 -20.72
N ASP A 259 -53.20 -16.78 -20.50
CA ASP A 259 -53.79 -17.70 -21.46
C ASP A 259 -54.11 -17.03 -22.80
N ASP A 260 -53.72 -17.68 -23.88
CA ASP A 260 -54.70 -18.05 -24.90
C ASP A 260 -54.27 -19.32 -25.63
N LYS A 261 -55.26 -20.13 -26.04
CA LYS A 261 -55.04 -21.35 -26.84
C LYS A 261 -55.23 -21.02 -28.30
N ASP A 262 -54.23 -21.30 -29.14
CA ASP A 262 -54.36 -22.27 -30.24
C ASP A 262 -53.06 -22.43 -31.07
N SER A 263 -53.01 -23.49 -31.89
CA SER A 263 -51.93 -23.91 -32.80
C SER A 263 -50.64 -24.48 -32.16
N SER A 264 -50.34 -25.74 -32.47
CA SER A 264 -49.21 -26.50 -31.90
C SER A 264 -47.83 -26.17 -32.49
N SER A 265 -47.79 -25.50 -33.66
CA SER A 265 -46.56 -25.02 -34.29
C SER A 265 -46.00 -23.73 -33.68
N VAL A 266 -46.84 -22.94 -33.00
CA VAL A 266 -46.38 -21.74 -32.26
C VAL A 266 -45.77 -22.15 -30.92
N ALA A 267 -46.38 -23.10 -30.22
CA ALA A 267 -45.90 -23.61 -28.93
C ALA A 267 -44.47 -24.19 -29.01
N THR A 268 -44.17 -24.98 -30.05
CA THR A 268 -42.86 -25.62 -30.24
C THR A 268 -41.74 -24.63 -30.61
N ASN A 269 -42.06 -23.54 -31.31
CA ASN A 269 -41.12 -22.45 -31.55
C ASN A 269 -40.85 -21.66 -30.25
N ALA A 270 -41.90 -21.32 -29.49
CA ALA A 270 -41.78 -20.61 -28.22
C ALA A 270 -40.91 -21.37 -27.19
N THR A 271 -41.06 -22.70 -27.09
CA THR A 271 -40.19 -23.52 -26.22
C THR A 271 -38.74 -23.56 -26.70
N SER A 272 -38.50 -23.53 -28.02
CA SER A 272 -37.14 -23.51 -28.59
C SER A 272 -36.44 -22.16 -28.40
N GLU A 273 -37.18 -21.05 -28.36
CA GLU A 273 -36.63 -19.73 -28.05
C GLU A 273 -36.36 -19.57 -26.55
N ALA A 274 -37.29 -19.96 -25.69
CA ALA A 274 -37.09 -19.97 -24.23
C ALA A 274 -35.88 -20.83 -23.80
N LEU A 275 -35.64 -21.98 -24.46
CA LEU A 275 -34.43 -22.78 -24.23
C LEU A 275 -33.14 -22.05 -24.58
N LYS A 276 -33.10 -21.33 -25.72
CA LYS A 276 -31.90 -20.57 -26.13
C LYS A 276 -31.63 -19.41 -25.17
N GLU A 277 -32.67 -18.73 -24.71
CA GLU A 277 -32.55 -17.65 -23.73
C GLU A 277 -32.03 -18.18 -22.39
N ALA A 278 -32.62 -19.25 -21.86
CA ALA A 278 -32.18 -19.91 -20.62
C ALA A 278 -30.72 -20.40 -20.71
N LEU A 279 -30.27 -20.87 -21.88
CA LEU A 279 -28.85 -21.19 -22.09
C LEU A 279 -27.95 -19.96 -22.10
N SER A 280 -28.37 -18.84 -22.68
CA SER A 280 -27.56 -17.60 -22.60
C SER A 280 -27.45 -17.10 -21.15
N GLN A 281 -28.54 -17.15 -20.38
CA GLN A 281 -28.54 -16.81 -18.96
C GLN A 281 -27.59 -17.72 -18.16
N LEU A 282 -27.57 -19.04 -18.44
CA LEU A 282 -26.67 -20.00 -17.80
C LEU A 282 -25.18 -19.71 -18.14
N GLN A 283 -24.86 -19.34 -19.38
CA GLN A 283 -23.52 -18.89 -19.76
C GLN A 283 -23.09 -17.61 -19.03
N PHE A 284 -23.99 -16.63 -18.89
CA PHE A 284 -23.72 -15.41 -18.14
C PHE A 284 -23.52 -15.67 -16.63
N LEU A 285 -24.33 -16.54 -16.01
CA LEU A 285 -24.15 -16.96 -14.62
C LEU A 285 -22.85 -17.74 -14.40
N SER A 286 -22.44 -18.61 -15.34
CA SER A 286 -21.15 -19.31 -15.27
C SER A 286 -19.95 -18.35 -15.37
N LYS A 287 -20.04 -17.30 -16.21
CA LYS A 287 -19.02 -16.23 -16.22
C LYS A 287 -19.01 -15.42 -14.92
N LEU A 288 -20.19 -15.11 -14.36
CA LEU A 288 -20.33 -14.40 -13.09
C LEU A 288 -19.69 -15.17 -11.93
N GLU A 289 -19.97 -16.47 -11.81
CA GLU A 289 -19.37 -17.38 -10.84
C GLU A 289 -17.83 -17.34 -10.92
N ALA A 290 -17.26 -17.49 -12.12
CA ALA A 290 -15.81 -17.46 -12.34
C ALA A 290 -15.17 -16.13 -11.93
N LEU A 291 -15.80 -14.99 -12.25
CA LEU A 291 -15.34 -13.66 -11.86
C LEU A 291 -15.41 -13.43 -10.35
N LEU A 292 -16.49 -13.87 -9.68
CA LEU A 292 -16.63 -13.78 -8.23
C LEU A 292 -15.60 -14.66 -7.50
N LEU A 293 -15.31 -15.86 -8.01
CA LEU A 293 -14.24 -16.72 -7.50
C LEU A 293 -12.85 -16.10 -7.69
N GLN A 294 -12.58 -15.45 -8.83
CA GLN A 294 -11.34 -14.69 -9.06
C GLN A 294 -11.20 -13.52 -8.07
N LYS A 295 -12.29 -12.79 -7.80
CA LYS A 295 -12.35 -11.70 -6.80
C LYS A 295 -12.11 -12.23 -5.37
N LYS A 296 -12.72 -13.36 -5.00
CA LYS A 296 -12.49 -14.08 -3.72
C LYS A 296 -11.01 -14.48 -3.57
N ALA A 297 -10.37 -14.96 -4.65
CA ALA A 297 -8.95 -15.31 -4.65
C ALA A 297 -8.01 -14.08 -4.53
N LEU A 298 -8.34 -12.96 -5.16
CA LEU A 298 -7.56 -11.71 -5.05
C LEU A 298 -7.61 -11.11 -3.64
N LEU A 299 -8.77 -11.14 -2.98
CA LEU A 299 -8.94 -10.66 -1.60
C LEU A 299 -8.17 -11.50 -0.56
N ASN A 300 -7.95 -12.79 -0.84
CA ASN A 300 -7.33 -13.73 0.10
C ASN A 300 -5.78 -13.74 0.10
N ARG A 301 -5.10 -13.00 -0.79
CA ARG A 301 -3.80 -13.47 -1.32
C ARG A 301 -2.56 -13.40 -0.40
N ASP A 302 -2.42 -12.43 0.53
CA ASP A 302 -1.07 -12.14 1.11
C ASP A 302 -0.94 -11.71 2.60
N ILE A 303 -1.99 -11.27 3.30
CA ILE A 303 -1.79 -10.15 4.24
C ILE A 303 -1.56 -10.50 5.75
N PRO A 304 -2.25 -11.47 6.40
CA PRO A 304 -2.29 -11.56 7.88
C PRO A 304 -0.95 -11.73 8.61
N GLU A 305 -0.16 -12.76 8.27
CA GLU A 305 1.03 -13.10 9.07
C GLU A 305 2.19 -12.12 8.84
N SER A 306 2.34 -11.58 7.62
CA SER A 306 3.47 -10.73 7.27
C SER A 306 3.40 -9.36 7.96
N GLN A 307 2.20 -8.81 8.16
CA GLN A 307 1.97 -7.52 8.82
C GLN A 307 2.18 -7.66 10.34
N SER A 308 1.54 -8.66 10.96
CA SER A 308 1.72 -8.97 12.39
C SER A 308 3.20 -9.18 12.77
N LYS A 309 3.94 -9.94 11.97
CA LYS A 309 5.37 -10.20 12.17
C LYS A 309 6.28 -8.98 11.91
N ARG A 310 5.81 -7.97 11.17
CA ARG A 310 6.47 -6.66 11.03
C ARG A 310 6.21 -5.78 12.27
N VAL A 311 4.95 -5.62 12.67
CA VAL A 311 4.56 -4.83 13.86
C VAL A 311 5.23 -5.38 15.13
N PHE A 312 5.26 -6.71 15.32
CA PHE A 312 5.93 -7.32 16.47
C PHE A 312 7.43 -6.99 16.54
N LYS A 313 8.14 -6.98 15.40
CA LYS A 313 9.56 -6.57 15.35
C LYS A 313 9.74 -5.11 15.74
N LEU A 314 8.90 -4.21 15.24
CA LEU A 314 8.96 -2.78 15.58
C LEU A 314 8.66 -2.56 17.07
N LYS A 315 7.69 -3.28 17.65
CA LYS A 315 7.39 -3.22 19.09
C LYS A 315 8.60 -3.65 19.94
N VAL A 316 9.25 -4.76 19.58
CA VAL A 316 10.49 -5.22 20.26
C VAL A 316 11.65 -4.23 20.07
N LEU A 317 11.76 -3.55 18.91
CA LEU A 317 12.77 -2.52 18.67
C LEU A 317 12.49 -1.24 19.49
N SER A 318 11.25 -0.75 19.53
CA SER A 318 10.85 0.41 20.35
C SER A 318 11.07 0.13 21.84
N GLU A 319 10.64 -1.04 22.34
CA GLU A 319 10.88 -1.45 23.73
C GLU A 319 12.39 -1.52 24.06
N SER A 320 13.21 -2.03 23.12
CA SER A 320 14.67 -2.08 23.26
C SER A 320 15.31 -0.68 23.26
N LEU A 321 14.83 0.24 22.41
CA LEU A 321 15.29 1.63 22.33
C LEU A 321 14.90 2.42 23.59
N SER A 322 13.65 2.26 24.05
CA SER A 322 13.14 2.87 25.27
C SER A 322 13.89 2.36 26.51
N SER A 323 14.13 1.04 26.60
CA SER A 323 14.97 0.44 27.64
C SER A 323 16.41 0.97 27.61
N SER A 324 17.00 1.12 26.41
CA SER A 324 18.32 1.73 26.24
C SER A 324 18.35 3.21 26.65
N ALA A 325 17.33 3.98 26.28
CA ALA A 325 17.20 5.40 26.64
C ALA A 325 17.10 5.59 28.17
N SER A 326 16.22 4.83 28.82
CA SER A 326 16.07 4.78 30.28
C SER A 326 17.40 4.42 30.97
N LYS A 327 18.11 3.41 30.45
CA LYS A 327 19.43 3.00 30.95
C LYS A 327 20.54 4.03 30.71
N THR A 328 20.43 4.89 29.69
CA THR A 328 21.32 6.05 29.55
C THR A 328 20.93 7.20 30.48
N GLU A 329 19.66 7.38 30.79
CA GLU A 329 19.16 8.40 31.71
C GLU A 329 19.54 8.11 33.18
N GLU A 330 19.48 6.84 33.59
CA GLU A 330 20.05 6.33 34.85
C GLU A 330 21.56 6.66 34.94
N ARG A 331 22.33 6.35 33.89
CA ARG A 331 23.77 6.68 33.84
C ARG A 331 24.05 8.19 33.87
N ILE A 332 23.15 9.02 33.35
CA ILE A 332 23.26 10.49 33.43
C ILE A 332 23.02 10.96 34.86
N SER A 333 22.04 10.40 35.58
CA SER A 333 21.78 10.77 36.97
C SER A 333 22.88 10.29 37.92
N GLU A 334 23.39 9.06 37.77
CA GLU A 334 24.59 8.57 38.47
C GLU A 334 25.80 9.50 38.27
N ASN A 335 26.08 9.87 37.02
CA ASN A 335 27.22 10.71 36.65
C ASN A 335 27.08 12.14 37.20
N ARG A 336 25.84 12.65 37.33
CA ARG A 336 25.55 13.94 38.01
C ARG A 336 25.80 13.86 39.50
N ILE A 337 25.39 12.80 40.18
CA ILE A 337 25.62 12.60 41.62
C ILE A 337 27.12 12.51 41.91
N GLN A 338 27.90 11.80 41.09
CA GLN A 338 29.36 11.71 41.22
C GLN A 338 30.04 13.07 41.05
N LYS A 339 29.62 13.85 40.04
CA LYS A 339 30.09 15.21 39.76
C LYS A 339 29.74 16.20 40.88
N GLU A 340 28.55 16.09 41.47
CA GLU A 340 28.14 16.90 42.63
C GLU A 340 28.96 16.54 43.89
N GLY A 341 29.27 15.26 44.09
CA GLY A 341 30.18 14.79 45.14
C GLY A 341 31.59 15.39 45.01
N ALA A 342 32.16 15.38 43.80
CA ALA A 342 33.46 16.00 43.51
C ALA A 342 33.46 17.52 43.77
N LEU A 343 32.39 18.23 43.39
CA LEU A 343 32.23 19.67 43.67
C LEU A 343 32.16 19.96 45.17
N LYS A 344 31.39 19.18 45.93
CA LYS A 344 31.30 19.31 47.41
C LYS A 344 32.66 19.05 48.07
N PHE A 345 33.36 18.01 47.64
CA PHE A 345 34.70 17.70 48.14
C PHE A 345 35.70 18.82 47.84
N ARG A 346 35.65 19.45 46.65
CA ARG A 346 36.47 20.62 46.34
C ARG A 346 36.22 21.76 47.33
N ILE A 347 34.96 22.15 47.52
CA ILE A 347 34.59 23.29 48.40
C ILE A 347 35.10 23.06 49.83
N VAL A 348 34.95 21.85 50.38
CA VAL A 348 35.48 21.50 51.70
C VAL A 348 37.00 21.56 51.72
N LYS A 349 37.69 20.93 50.75
CA LYS A 349 39.15 20.83 50.74
C LYS A 349 39.83 22.18 50.51
N THR A 350 39.30 23.03 49.62
CA THR A 350 39.76 24.41 49.45
C THR A 350 39.55 25.22 50.72
N GLY A 351 38.41 25.05 51.41
CA GLY A 351 38.13 25.70 52.69
C GLY A 351 39.12 25.32 53.81
N GLU A 352 39.42 24.03 53.96
CA GLU A 352 40.44 23.53 54.90
C GLU A 352 41.83 24.15 54.64
N ILE A 353 42.25 24.22 53.36
CA ILE A 353 43.56 24.76 52.99
C ILE A 353 43.60 26.30 53.16
N SER A 354 42.52 27.01 52.82
CA SER A 354 42.43 28.46 53.07
C SER A 354 42.39 28.82 54.55
N GLN A 355 41.76 27.99 55.39
CA GLN A 355 41.81 28.17 56.85
C GLN A 355 43.24 28.02 57.38
N LEU A 356 43.96 26.99 56.93
CA LEU A 356 45.36 26.77 57.29
C LEU A 356 46.29 27.88 56.77
N GLU A 357 46.00 28.47 55.60
CA GLU A 357 46.73 29.64 55.09
C GLU A 357 46.51 30.88 55.98
N MET A 358 45.28 31.16 56.42
CA MET A 358 44.99 32.26 57.36
C MET A 358 45.63 32.04 58.75
N GLU A 359 45.57 30.83 59.29
CA GLU A 359 46.18 30.50 60.58
C GLU A 359 47.70 30.70 60.56
N LEU A 360 48.37 30.31 59.48
CA LEU A 360 49.80 30.58 59.27
C LEU A 360 50.08 32.08 59.06
N GLU A 361 49.21 32.83 58.39
CA GLU A 361 49.37 34.28 58.25
C GLU A 361 49.23 35.03 59.58
N ASP A 362 48.29 34.62 60.45
CA ASP A 362 48.12 35.23 61.78
C ASP A 362 49.21 34.77 62.76
N GLU A 363 49.71 33.53 62.67
CA GLU A 363 50.93 33.10 63.37
C GLU A 363 52.14 33.94 62.91
N ILE A 364 52.28 34.20 61.60
CA ILE A 364 53.31 35.08 61.06
C ILE A 364 53.17 36.50 61.64
N LYS A 365 51.98 37.11 61.64
CA LYS A 365 51.76 38.46 62.22
C LYS A 365 52.09 38.51 63.72
N ALA A 366 51.77 37.45 64.48
CA ALA A 366 52.14 37.34 65.89
C ALA A 366 53.67 37.25 66.06
N LEU A 367 54.34 36.44 65.25
CA LEU A 367 55.80 36.30 65.22
C LEU A 367 56.49 37.57 64.70
N GLU A 368 55.87 38.37 63.83
CA GLU A 368 56.39 39.67 63.39
C GLU A 368 56.42 40.72 64.51
N ASN A 369 55.54 40.62 65.50
CA ASN A 369 55.62 41.46 66.70
C ASN A 369 56.74 41.00 67.66
N GLN A 370 57.15 39.71 67.60
CA GLN A 370 58.29 39.17 68.37
C GLN A 370 59.63 39.27 67.61
N ARG A 371 59.59 39.38 66.28
CA ARG A 371 60.75 39.55 65.37
C ARG A 371 61.64 40.71 65.79
N ASP A 372 61.03 41.83 66.16
CA ASP A 372 61.72 43.07 66.53
C ASP A 372 62.46 42.94 67.87
N GLU A 373 62.14 41.91 68.66
CA GLU A 373 62.80 41.53 69.91
C GLU A 373 63.83 40.39 69.71
N LEU A 374 63.67 39.59 68.63
CA LEU A 374 64.49 38.43 68.28
C LEU A 374 65.54 38.68 67.18
N GLU A 375 65.78 39.94 66.80
CA GLU A 375 66.76 40.33 65.76
C GLU A 375 68.21 39.85 66.05
N ALA A 376 68.51 39.44 67.29
CA ALA A 376 69.76 38.79 67.69
C ALA A 376 69.82 37.26 67.42
N GLU A 377 68.72 36.52 67.61
CA GLU A 377 68.62 35.07 67.28
C GLU A 377 68.44 34.83 65.77
N LEU A 378 68.24 35.91 65.00
CA LEU A 378 68.04 36.01 63.55
C LEU A 378 68.91 35.06 62.70
N LYS A 379 70.14 34.73 63.11
CA LYS A 379 70.99 33.75 62.40
C LYS A 379 70.48 32.31 62.45
N LYS A 380 69.90 31.85 63.56
CA LYS A 380 69.20 30.55 63.62
C LYS A 380 67.84 30.63 62.94
N VAL A 381 67.11 31.73 63.18
CA VAL A 381 65.81 32.00 62.55
C VAL A 381 65.92 31.94 61.02
N LYS A 382 67.04 32.37 60.42
CA LYS A 382 67.25 32.26 58.97
C LYS A 382 67.19 30.83 58.40
N VAL A 383 67.51 29.81 59.20
CA VAL A 383 67.33 28.39 58.81
C VAL A 383 65.87 27.96 58.98
N ALA A 384 65.23 28.37 60.08
CA ALA A 384 63.81 28.11 60.33
C ALA A 384 62.89 28.80 59.30
N LEU A 385 63.23 30.01 58.84
CA LEU A 385 62.53 30.77 57.82
C LEU A 385 62.53 30.06 56.46
N VAL A 386 63.66 29.47 56.07
CA VAL A 386 63.75 28.65 54.84
C VAL A 386 62.84 27.42 54.96
N SER A 387 62.80 26.78 56.14
CA SER A 387 61.88 25.66 56.42
C SER A 387 60.40 26.08 56.42
N ALA A 388 60.06 27.25 56.99
CA ALA A 388 58.70 27.78 57.00
C ALA A 388 58.21 28.18 55.59
N ASN A 389 59.05 28.88 54.82
CA ASN A 389 58.75 29.24 53.44
C ASN A 389 58.63 28.00 52.53
N ALA A 390 59.44 26.96 52.75
CA ALA A 390 59.27 25.68 52.06
C ALA A 390 57.92 25.02 52.40
N ARG A 391 57.50 24.98 53.67
CA ARG A 391 56.17 24.47 54.06
C ARG A 391 55.03 25.26 53.42
N LEU A 392 55.09 26.59 53.41
CA LEU A 392 54.08 27.43 52.76
C LEU A 392 54.06 27.26 51.24
N HIS A 393 55.23 27.11 50.60
CA HIS A 393 55.33 26.87 49.17
C HIS A 393 54.73 25.50 48.80
N ASN A 394 55.06 24.44 49.53
CA ASN A 394 54.50 23.11 49.33
C ASN A 394 52.97 23.11 49.49
N ALA A 395 52.43 23.75 50.54
CA ALA A 395 50.98 23.83 50.75
C ALA A 395 50.24 24.58 49.62
N ARG A 396 50.87 25.58 49.00
CA ARG A 396 50.34 26.28 47.82
C ARG A 396 50.45 25.44 46.55
N GLU A 397 51.55 24.72 46.36
CA GLU A 397 51.73 23.81 45.23
C GLU A 397 50.75 22.62 45.30
N GLU A 398 50.56 22.02 46.49
CA GLU A 398 49.56 20.96 46.71
C GLU A 398 48.13 21.45 46.41
N ARG A 399 47.79 22.70 46.74
CA ARG A 399 46.52 23.31 46.34
C ARG A 399 46.39 23.44 44.83
N GLU A 400 47.39 23.98 44.16
CA GLU A 400 47.37 24.21 42.70
C GLU A 400 47.31 22.88 41.92
N GLN A 401 48.08 21.86 42.35
CA GLN A 401 48.00 20.50 41.81
C GLN A 401 46.64 19.85 42.06
N PHE A 402 46.04 20.06 43.25
CA PHE A 402 44.71 19.53 43.59
C PHE A 402 43.61 20.17 42.74
N ASP A 403 43.58 21.49 42.63
CA ASP A 403 42.56 22.21 41.85
C ASP A 403 42.64 21.86 40.37
N GLU A 404 43.84 21.74 39.79
CA GLU A 404 44.05 21.29 38.40
C GLU A 404 43.55 19.86 38.18
N ALA A 405 43.98 18.90 39.01
CA ALA A 405 43.53 17.50 38.92
C ALA A 405 42.00 17.36 39.07
N ASN A 406 41.39 18.18 39.94
CA ASN A 406 39.95 18.19 40.15
C ASN A 406 39.19 18.85 38.98
N ASN A 407 39.74 19.91 38.38
CA ASN A 407 39.20 20.51 37.16
C ASN A 407 39.19 19.50 35.99
N GLN A 408 40.24 18.69 35.84
CA GLN A 408 40.29 17.61 34.84
C GLN A 408 39.20 16.54 35.08
N ILE A 409 38.96 16.15 36.34
CA ILE A 409 37.88 15.22 36.72
C ILE A 409 36.50 15.80 36.36
N LEU A 410 36.25 17.07 36.70
CA LEU A 410 35.00 17.77 36.38
C LEU A 410 34.78 17.91 34.86
N GLN A 411 35.85 18.16 34.10
CA GLN A 411 35.82 18.22 32.63
C GLN A 411 35.48 16.85 32.03
N HIS A 412 36.11 15.76 32.51
CA HIS A 412 35.80 14.39 32.07
C HIS A 412 34.33 14.04 32.35
N PHE A 413 33.81 14.33 33.55
CA PHE A 413 32.39 14.13 33.86
C PHE A 413 31.46 14.93 32.94
N LYS A 414 31.83 16.16 32.56
CA LYS A 414 31.06 17.01 31.63
C LYS A 414 31.07 16.45 30.20
N VAL A 415 32.23 16.06 29.66
CA VAL A 415 32.32 15.45 28.31
C VAL A 415 31.46 14.17 28.23
N LYS A 416 31.54 13.31 29.25
CA LYS A 416 30.73 12.09 29.35
C LYS A 416 29.23 12.37 29.52
N GLU A 417 28.86 13.42 30.25
CA GLU A 417 27.45 13.87 30.35
C GLU A 417 26.92 14.32 28.98
N ASP A 418 27.71 15.07 28.21
CA ASP A 418 27.33 15.56 26.89
C ASP A 418 27.30 14.46 25.81
N GLU A 419 28.17 13.44 25.91
CA GLU A 419 28.10 12.23 25.08
C GLU A 419 26.84 11.41 25.37
N LEU A 420 26.57 11.12 26.64
CA LEU A 420 25.38 10.35 27.05
C LEU A 420 24.10 11.10 26.67
N SER A 421 24.03 12.42 26.91
CA SER A 421 22.90 13.26 26.53
C SER A 421 22.62 13.22 25.02
N ARG A 422 23.67 13.28 24.18
CA ARG A 422 23.54 13.11 22.72
C ARG A 422 22.99 11.74 22.36
N SER A 423 23.53 10.67 22.94
CA SER A 423 23.03 9.30 22.68
C SER A 423 21.56 9.12 23.09
N MET A 424 21.16 9.69 24.23
CA MET A 424 19.78 9.68 24.72
C MET A 424 18.82 10.40 23.75
N THR A 425 19.22 11.53 23.17
CA THR A 425 18.38 12.21 22.15
C THR A 425 18.24 11.41 20.86
N LEU A 426 19.26 10.66 20.45
CA LEU A 426 19.17 9.76 19.29
C LEU A 426 18.26 8.56 19.58
N TYR A 427 18.42 7.90 20.73
CA TYR A 427 17.56 6.76 21.12
C TYR A 427 16.08 7.16 21.22
N ARG A 428 15.78 8.35 21.77
CA ARG A 428 14.40 8.87 21.84
C ARG A 428 13.84 9.18 20.45
N ALA A 429 14.59 9.88 19.59
CA ALA A 429 14.13 10.18 18.24
C ALA A 429 13.89 8.92 17.37
N GLU A 430 14.70 7.87 17.54
CA GLU A 430 14.47 6.58 16.85
C GLU A 430 13.26 5.83 17.43
N ALA A 431 13.01 5.90 18.75
CA ALA A 431 11.82 5.34 19.39
C ALA A 431 10.53 6.07 18.96
N ASP A 432 10.52 7.41 18.98
CA ASP A 432 9.41 8.25 18.52
C ASP A 432 9.01 7.91 17.06
N VAL A 433 10.01 7.62 16.21
CA VAL A 433 9.79 7.12 14.84
C VAL A 433 9.20 5.71 14.83
N CYS A 434 9.75 4.77 15.62
CA CYS A 434 9.22 3.40 15.68
C CYS A 434 7.76 3.37 16.14
N ASP A 435 7.40 4.18 17.13
CA ASP A 435 6.04 4.26 17.68
C ASP A 435 5.07 4.91 16.68
N ALA A 436 5.47 5.99 15.99
CA ALA A 436 4.69 6.56 14.90
C ALA A 436 4.46 5.56 13.75
N PHE A 437 5.46 4.72 13.46
CA PHE A 437 5.33 3.62 12.50
C PHE A 437 4.39 2.51 12.99
N ILE A 438 4.45 2.14 14.27
CA ILE A 438 3.53 1.16 14.87
C ILE A 438 2.09 1.65 14.73
N SER A 439 1.78 2.88 15.16
CA SER A 439 0.42 3.45 15.03
C SER A 439 -0.05 3.47 13.57
N PHE A 440 0.79 3.92 12.63
CA PHE A 440 0.41 3.95 11.21
C PHE A 440 0.14 2.56 10.63
N LEU A 441 0.95 1.56 10.98
CA LEU A 441 0.76 0.18 10.52
C LEU A 441 -0.47 -0.48 11.16
N GLU A 442 -0.76 -0.19 12.43
CA GLU A 442 -1.94 -0.73 13.12
C GLU A 442 -3.24 -0.08 12.60
N ASP A 443 -3.29 1.25 12.47
CA ASP A 443 -4.43 1.94 11.86
C ASP A 443 -4.70 1.43 10.44
N SER A 444 -3.69 1.43 9.57
CA SER A 444 -3.82 0.97 8.18
C SER A 444 -4.30 -0.48 8.10
N TRP A 445 -3.77 -1.36 8.96
CA TRP A 445 -4.20 -2.75 9.05
C TRP A 445 -5.66 -2.89 9.52
N THR A 446 -6.14 -2.08 10.46
CA THR A 446 -7.56 -2.13 10.87
C THR A 446 -8.50 -1.73 9.74
N PHE A 447 -8.16 -0.69 8.97
CA PHE A 447 -8.96 -0.27 7.81
C PHE A 447 -8.91 -1.30 6.67
N GLU A 448 -7.71 -1.78 6.32
CA GLU A 448 -7.48 -2.83 5.31
C GLU A 448 -8.23 -4.12 5.65
N SER A 449 -8.04 -4.64 6.87
CA SER A 449 -8.69 -5.88 7.33
C SER A 449 -10.21 -5.74 7.40
N SER A 450 -10.72 -4.61 7.90
CA SER A 450 -12.18 -4.34 7.94
C SER A 450 -12.78 -4.26 6.54
N HIS A 451 -12.12 -3.58 5.59
CA HIS A 451 -12.60 -3.46 4.22
C HIS A 451 -12.57 -4.81 3.49
N ILE A 452 -11.50 -5.59 3.66
CA ILE A 452 -11.39 -6.94 3.08
C ILE A 452 -12.46 -7.87 3.66
N GLN A 453 -12.69 -7.86 4.98
CA GLN A 453 -13.78 -8.64 5.58
C GLN A 453 -15.16 -8.24 5.05
N GLN A 454 -15.43 -6.94 4.91
CA GLN A 454 -16.69 -6.44 4.34
C GLN A 454 -16.86 -6.88 2.88
N LYS A 455 -15.81 -6.76 2.05
CA LYS A 455 -15.84 -7.14 0.63
C LYS A 455 -15.87 -8.64 0.43
N GLN A 456 -15.17 -9.42 1.26
CA GLN A 456 -15.22 -10.88 1.25
C GLN A 456 -16.61 -11.38 1.62
N LYS A 457 -17.26 -10.76 2.62
CA LYS A 457 -18.67 -11.04 2.92
C LYS A 457 -19.57 -10.69 1.72
N GLN A 458 -19.43 -9.50 1.13
CA GLN A 458 -20.21 -9.12 -0.05
C GLN A 458 -20.05 -10.16 -1.18
N VAL A 459 -18.84 -10.62 -1.46
CA VAL A 459 -18.56 -11.61 -2.51
C VAL A 459 -19.14 -12.98 -2.20
N ASN A 460 -19.11 -13.43 -0.94
CA ASN A 460 -19.79 -14.67 -0.56
C ASN A 460 -21.31 -14.51 -0.66
N ASP A 461 -21.88 -13.43 -0.11
CA ASP A 461 -23.31 -13.10 -0.21
C ASP A 461 -23.77 -12.95 -1.69
N GLU A 462 -22.88 -12.63 -2.64
CA GLU A 462 -23.13 -12.59 -4.09
C GLU A 462 -22.97 -13.97 -4.75
N LEU A 463 -21.95 -14.75 -4.35
CA LEU A 463 -21.65 -16.08 -4.87
C LEU A 463 -22.73 -17.10 -4.47
N ASP A 464 -23.21 -17.07 -3.23
CA ASP A 464 -24.28 -17.95 -2.74
C ASP A 464 -25.57 -17.76 -3.56
N LYS A 465 -25.93 -16.50 -3.86
CA LYS A 465 -27.06 -16.16 -4.75
C LYS A 465 -26.80 -16.62 -6.18
N CYS A 466 -25.57 -16.48 -6.67
CA CYS A 466 -25.20 -16.93 -8.01
C CYS A 466 -25.34 -18.45 -8.13
N GLU A 467 -24.94 -19.22 -7.11
CA GLU A 467 -25.15 -20.67 -7.07
C GLU A 467 -26.65 -21.01 -7.02
N ASP A 468 -27.44 -20.37 -6.15
CA ASP A 468 -28.90 -20.59 -6.09
C ASP A 468 -29.56 -20.36 -7.46
N TYR A 469 -29.27 -19.25 -8.14
CA TYR A 469 -29.81 -18.99 -9.48
C TYR A 469 -29.33 -20.01 -10.52
N LEU A 470 -28.05 -20.39 -10.49
CA LEU A 470 -27.44 -21.30 -11.45
C LEU A 470 -27.98 -22.74 -11.30
N VAL A 471 -28.17 -23.20 -10.05
CA VAL A 471 -28.81 -24.49 -9.74
C VAL A 471 -30.27 -24.49 -10.22
N ASN A 472 -31.07 -23.48 -9.86
CA ASN A 472 -32.47 -23.41 -10.27
C ASN A 472 -32.65 -23.33 -11.79
N LEU A 473 -31.84 -22.54 -12.48
CA LEU A 473 -31.86 -22.45 -13.95
C LEU A 473 -31.38 -23.76 -14.62
N SER A 474 -30.37 -24.42 -14.05
CA SER A 474 -29.92 -25.73 -14.54
C SER A 474 -31.01 -26.79 -14.39
N ILE A 475 -31.75 -26.81 -13.28
CA ILE A 475 -32.90 -27.71 -13.08
C ILE A 475 -34.00 -27.44 -14.11
N LEU A 476 -34.29 -26.17 -14.40
CA LEU A 476 -35.28 -25.79 -15.43
C LEU A 476 -34.85 -26.27 -16.82
N VAL A 477 -33.63 -25.94 -17.25
CA VAL A 477 -33.08 -26.32 -18.57
C VAL A 477 -33.01 -27.85 -18.74
N LEU A 478 -32.53 -28.58 -17.73
CA LEU A 478 -32.49 -30.04 -17.76
C LEU A 478 -33.88 -30.67 -17.77
N SER A 479 -34.88 -30.05 -17.14
CA SER A 479 -36.27 -30.53 -17.16
C SER A 479 -36.91 -30.31 -18.55
N MET A 480 -36.74 -29.11 -19.14
CA MET A 480 -37.22 -28.83 -20.49
C MET A 480 -36.60 -29.79 -21.52
N TYR A 481 -35.29 -30.05 -21.44
CA TYR A 481 -34.64 -31.02 -22.33
C TYR A 481 -35.10 -32.45 -22.12
N LYS A 482 -35.31 -32.88 -20.86
CA LYS A 482 -35.85 -34.22 -20.56
C LYS A 482 -37.21 -34.43 -21.24
N ASP A 483 -38.06 -33.40 -21.24
CA ASP A 483 -39.40 -33.49 -21.81
C ASP A 483 -39.39 -33.37 -23.35
N GLU A 484 -38.45 -32.63 -23.96
CA GLU A 484 -38.23 -32.58 -25.43
C GLU A 484 -37.53 -33.85 -26.00
N LEU A 485 -36.70 -34.52 -25.20
CA LEU A 485 -35.90 -35.67 -25.60
C LEU A 485 -36.77 -36.89 -25.99
N GLY A 486 -37.88 -37.14 -25.29
CA GLY A 486 -38.80 -38.24 -25.60
C GLY A 486 -39.41 -38.14 -27.01
N PRO A 487 -40.07 -37.02 -27.35
CA PRO A 487 -40.50 -36.72 -28.71
C PRO A 487 -39.37 -36.78 -29.75
N SER A 488 -38.19 -36.22 -29.44
CA SER A 488 -37.06 -36.18 -30.38
C SER A 488 -36.48 -37.56 -30.69
N ILE A 489 -36.33 -38.43 -29.69
CA ILE A 489 -35.93 -39.84 -29.91
C ILE A 489 -36.99 -40.60 -30.72
N SER A 490 -38.26 -40.29 -30.50
CA SER A 490 -39.38 -40.92 -31.25
C SER A 490 -39.36 -40.49 -32.72
N ASN A 491 -39.16 -39.20 -33.00
CA ASN A 491 -39.03 -38.66 -34.35
C ASN A 491 -37.82 -39.23 -35.11
N ILE A 492 -36.63 -39.31 -34.47
CA ILE A 492 -35.45 -39.95 -35.08
C ILE A 492 -35.70 -41.42 -35.40
N ARG A 493 -36.44 -42.15 -34.54
CA ARG A 493 -36.81 -43.54 -34.82
C ARG A 493 -37.73 -43.64 -36.03
N GLU A 494 -38.76 -42.80 -36.11
CA GLU A 494 -39.70 -42.77 -37.24
C GLU A 494 -39.00 -42.40 -38.56
N LEU A 495 -38.12 -41.39 -38.56
CA LEU A 495 -37.29 -41.03 -39.71
C LEU A 495 -36.36 -42.19 -40.12
N ALA A 496 -35.72 -42.88 -39.17
CA ALA A 496 -34.87 -44.04 -39.45
C ALA A 496 -35.65 -45.26 -39.99
N GLU A 497 -36.89 -45.46 -39.55
CA GLU A 497 -37.78 -46.51 -40.06
C GLU A 497 -38.30 -46.16 -41.47
N ASN A 498 -38.61 -44.89 -41.74
CA ASN A 498 -39.01 -44.40 -43.07
C ASN A 498 -37.86 -44.46 -44.09
N LEU A 499 -36.63 -44.09 -43.72
CA LEU A 499 -35.44 -44.25 -44.56
C LEU A 499 -35.21 -45.71 -44.95
N LYS A 500 -35.20 -46.64 -43.97
CA LYS A 500 -35.10 -48.08 -44.23
C LYS A 500 -36.23 -48.62 -45.09
N ARG A 501 -37.45 -48.09 -44.94
CA ARG A 501 -38.60 -48.49 -45.76
C ARG A 501 -38.39 -48.10 -47.22
N SER A 502 -37.81 -46.92 -47.47
CA SER A 502 -37.52 -46.43 -48.82
C SER A 502 -36.44 -47.25 -49.53
N GLU A 503 -35.36 -47.64 -48.84
CA GLU A 503 -34.31 -48.53 -49.37
C GLU A 503 -34.88 -49.87 -49.89
N ASN A 504 -35.95 -50.37 -49.28
CA ASN A 504 -36.60 -51.62 -49.67
C ASN A 504 -37.56 -51.47 -50.86
N THR A 505 -37.94 -50.25 -51.24
CA THR A 505 -38.87 -49.96 -52.36
C THR A 505 -38.15 -49.57 -53.66
N ASN A 506 -37.09 -50.28 -54.00
CA ASN A 506 -36.35 -50.10 -55.26
C ASN A 506 -37.16 -50.53 -56.50
N ASN A 507 -38.01 -49.64 -57.04
CA ASN A 507 -38.42 -49.65 -58.45
C ASN A 507 -38.94 -48.28 -58.93
N GLU A 508 -38.22 -47.71 -59.91
CA GLU A 508 -38.52 -46.51 -60.71
C GLU A 508 -38.48 -45.09 -60.10
N LYS A 509 -37.84 -44.21 -60.89
CA LYS A 509 -37.99 -42.74 -61.02
C LYS A 509 -37.34 -41.82 -59.97
N MET A 510 -36.84 -40.72 -60.53
CA MET A 510 -36.06 -39.60 -59.95
C MET A 510 -36.73 -38.91 -58.74
N GLU A 511 -38.05 -39.05 -58.61
CA GLU A 511 -38.86 -38.52 -57.51
C GLU A 511 -38.52 -39.19 -56.16
N THR A 512 -38.16 -40.48 -56.16
CA THR A 512 -37.73 -41.22 -54.95
C THR A 512 -36.40 -40.70 -54.38
N VAL A 513 -35.47 -40.25 -55.23
CA VAL A 513 -34.15 -39.75 -54.83
C VAL A 513 -34.28 -38.42 -54.09
N GLU A 514 -35.13 -37.53 -54.59
CA GLU A 514 -35.39 -36.22 -53.96
C GLU A 514 -36.16 -36.35 -52.63
N VAL A 515 -37.04 -37.35 -52.50
CA VAL A 515 -37.69 -37.68 -51.21
C VAL A 515 -36.67 -38.24 -50.22
N ASN A 516 -35.77 -39.15 -50.63
CA ASN A 516 -34.75 -39.70 -49.76
C ASN A 516 -33.75 -38.64 -49.29
N ARG A 517 -33.31 -37.73 -50.18
CA ARG A 517 -32.44 -36.60 -49.82
C ARG A 517 -33.07 -35.72 -48.73
N ARG A 518 -34.39 -35.49 -48.79
CA ARG A 518 -35.12 -34.72 -47.77
C ARG A 518 -35.24 -35.46 -46.44
N LEU A 519 -35.55 -36.76 -46.46
CA LEU A 519 -35.59 -37.58 -45.25
C LEU A 519 -34.21 -37.69 -44.58
N GLU A 520 -33.13 -37.72 -45.37
CA GLU A 520 -31.74 -37.69 -44.89
C GLU A 520 -31.39 -36.32 -44.29
N GLU A 521 -31.76 -35.21 -44.94
CA GLU A 521 -31.58 -33.85 -44.41
C GLU A 521 -32.41 -33.60 -43.12
N GLU A 522 -33.62 -34.13 -43.04
CA GLU A 522 -34.47 -34.08 -41.84
C GLU A 522 -33.91 -34.96 -40.70
N TYR A 523 -33.40 -36.16 -41.01
CA TYR A 523 -32.73 -37.04 -40.05
C TYR A 523 -31.46 -36.39 -39.48
N LEU A 524 -30.57 -35.85 -40.34
CA LEU A 524 -29.34 -35.17 -39.92
C LEU A 524 -29.62 -33.91 -39.08
N ASN A 525 -30.69 -33.17 -39.39
CA ASN A 525 -31.16 -32.03 -38.60
C ASN A 525 -31.68 -32.47 -37.21
N ALA A 526 -32.45 -33.56 -37.15
CA ALA A 526 -32.91 -34.13 -35.88
C ALA A 526 -31.73 -34.67 -35.04
N GLU A 527 -30.77 -35.37 -35.64
CA GLU A 527 -29.54 -35.84 -35.00
C GLU A 527 -28.71 -34.66 -34.46
N ALA A 528 -28.46 -33.63 -35.27
CA ALA A 528 -27.71 -32.45 -34.86
C ALA A 528 -28.33 -31.72 -33.65
N LYS A 529 -29.66 -31.64 -33.58
CA LYS A 529 -30.38 -31.13 -32.39
C LYS A 529 -30.10 -32.01 -31.17
N LEU A 530 -30.22 -33.33 -31.30
CA LEU A 530 -30.07 -34.26 -30.19
C LEU A 530 -28.61 -34.35 -29.68
N VAL A 531 -27.63 -34.24 -30.58
CA VAL A 531 -26.21 -34.04 -30.23
C VAL A 531 -26.01 -32.71 -29.49
N THR A 532 -26.66 -31.63 -29.92
CA THR A 532 -26.62 -30.34 -29.23
C THR A 532 -27.15 -30.45 -27.80
N VAL A 533 -28.32 -31.08 -27.61
CA VAL A 533 -28.89 -31.37 -26.27
C VAL A 533 -27.89 -32.09 -25.38
N PHE A 534 -27.29 -33.20 -25.84
CA PHE A 534 -26.31 -33.94 -25.04
C PHE A 534 -25.04 -33.14 -24.75
N SER A 535 -24.56 -32.32 -25.70
CA SER A 535 -23.38 -31.46 -25.49
C SER A 535 -23.61 -30.41 -24.40
N VAL A 536 -24.84 -29.89 -24.31
CA VAL A 536 -25.28 -28.92 -23.29
C VAL A 536 -25.44 -29.59 -21.94
N VAL A 537 -26.11 -30.74 -21.87
CA VAL A 537 -26.26 -31.53 -20.64
C VAL A 537 -24.88 -31.92 -20.08
N ASP A 538 -23.94 -32.33 -20.93
CA ASP A 538 -22.57 -32.65 -20.50
C ASP A 538 -21.75 -31.40 -20.11
N GLY A 539 -22.05 -30.23 -20.69
CA GLY A 539 -21.52 -28.94 -20.26
C GLY A 539 -21.95 -28.56 -18.84
N ILE A 540 -23.27 -28.61 -18.56
CA ILE A 540 -23.85 -28.37 -17.23
C ILE A 540 -23.27 -29.38 -16.22
N LYS A 541 -23.23 -30.66 -16.60
CA LYS A 541 -22.62 -31.73 -15.79
C LYS A 541 -21.15 -31.46 -15.46
N ARG A 542 -20.35 -30.97 -16.42
CA ARG A 542 -18.94 -30.60 -16.19
C ARG A 542 -18.77 -29.42 -15.24
N GLN A 543 -19.71 -28.47 -15.22
CA GLN A 543 -19.67 -27.35 -14.25
C GLN A 543 -19.83 -27.87 -12.81
N PHE A 544 -20.84 -28.72 -12.55
CA PHE A 544 -21.09 -29.25 -11.20
C PHE A 544 -20.07 -30.30 -10.74
N HIS A 545 -19.57 -31.17 -11.62
CA HIS A 545 -18.60 -32.21 -11.25
C HIS A 545 -17.12 -31.79 -11.39
N GLY A 546 -16.82 -30.64 -11.99
CA GLY A 546 -15.45 -30.15 -12.17
C GLY A 546 -14.82 -29.52 -10.92
N GLN A 547 -15.63 -29.14 -9.92
CA GLN A 547 -15.17 -28.33 -8.77
C GLN A 547 -14.41 -29.13 -7.68
N GLU A 548 -14.53 -30.46 -7.64
CA GLU A 548 -13.93 -31.29 -6.57
C GLU A 548 -12.38 -31.27 -6.51
N GLY A 549 -11.69 -30.70 -7.52
CA GLY A 549 -10.26 -30.91 -7.73
C GLY A 549 -9.27 -29.81 -7.33
N VAL A 550 -9.66 -28.52 -7.24
CA VAL A 550 -8.67 -27.41 -7.21
C VAL A 550 -8.97 -26.29 -6.19
N ILE A 551 -10.23 -25.96 -5.92
CA ILE A 551 -10.59 -24.93 -4.93
C ILE A 551 -11.77 -25.46 -4.10
N SER A 552 -11.52 -25.75 -2.82
CA SER A 552 -12.61 -25.98 -1.86
C SER A 552 -13.45 -24.71 -1.72
N ARG A 553 -14.78 -24.88 -1.73
CA ARG A 553 -15.77 -23.80 -1.63
C ARG A 553 -15.59 -22.95 -0.37
#